data_AF-A0A413GYT5-F1
#
_entry.id   AF-A0A413GYT5-F1
#
_cell.length_a   1.000
_cell.length_b   1.000
_cell.length_c   1.000
_cell.angle_alpha   90.00
_cell.angle_beta   90.00
_cell.angle_gamma   90.00
#
_symmetry.space_group_name_H-M   'P 1'
#
loop_
_entity.id
_entity.type
_entity.pdbx_description
1 polymer ?
#
loop_
_entity_poly.entity_id
_entity_poly.type
_entity_poly.pdbx_seq_one_letter_code
_entity_poly.pdbx_strand_id
1 'polypeptide(L)'
;MDAKKASYDSETKIYTFEVEFYLIDNETGKKSAILATTTEKFRAGYTGIAMDDLQTGKSITDYRGNWVAPFLNPKDGSTAQALVTVRPVEGENAVAIKGLSALEPAEYDDTVFADYDPQSGLLMLGAQDVTGAQGYDMILSMYDVNNPGSFELESYLIGGLTVDGILAFVNAPNNEIPINSVRYLALSDGAPIGWWNSYVPYAMEWSAYTSGKSTALMMSSKPALSPIGKATPKVAKDLRMTPIPVEAVKVERKLFHPTVVSNFY
;
A
#
# COMPACT_ATOMS: atom_id res chain seq x y z
N MET A 1 -8.68 -16.87 23.17
CA MET A 1 -7.77 -16.67 22.03
C MET A 1 -6.60 -15.92 22.59
N ASP A 2 -5.42 -16.53 22.54
CA ASP A 2 -4.22 -15.91 23.04
C ASP A 2 -3.22 -15.78 21.89
N ALA A 3 -2.55 -14.64 21.80
CA ALA A 3 -1.35 -14.53 20.99
C ALA A 3 -0.25 -15.35 21.67
N LYS A 4 0.15 -16.46 21.06
CA LYS A 4 1.17 -17.35 21.60
C LYS A 4 2.57 -16.76 21.41
N LYS A 5 2.75 -16.07 20.28
CA LYS A 5 3.97 -15.35 19.93
C LYS A 5 3.61 -14.20 19.00
N ALA A 6 4.11 -13.01 19.30
CA ALA A 6 4.08 -11.87 18.40
C ALA A 6 5.52 -11.49 18.08
N SER A 7 5.82 -11.25 16.81
CA SER A 7 7.10 -10.71 16.38
C SER A 7 6.90 -9.64 15.32
N TYR A 8 7.77 -8.63 15.35
CA TYR A 8 7.83 -7.60 14.35
C TYR A 8 9.20 -7.65 13.69
N ASP A 9 9.20 -7.80 12.37
CA ASP A 9 10.39 -7.63 11.54
C ASP A 9 10.49 -6.15 11.15
N SER A 10 11.51 -5.46 11.65
CA SER A 10 11.72 -4.03 11.40
C SER A 10 12.24 -3.71 10.00
N GLU A 11 12.83 -4.69 9.31
CA GLU A 11 13.35 -4.55 7.95
C GLU A 11 12.20 -4.75 6.95
N THR A 12 11.42 -5.82 7.10
CA THR A 12 10.30 -6.12 6.20
C THR A 12 8.97 -5.46 6.62
N LYS A 13 8.92 -4.85 7.81
CA LYS A 13 7.75 -4.22 8.44
C LYS A 13 6.57 -5.20 8.64
N ILE A 14 6.85 -6.50 8.79
CA ILE A 14 5.82 -7.54 8.95
C ILE A 14 5.60 -7.84 10.42
N TYR A 15 4.36 -7.72 10.86
CA TYR A 15 3.89 -8.32 12.11
C TYR A 15 3.48 -9.75 11.85
N THR A 16 4.02 -10.67 12.65
CA THR A 16 3.62 -12.07 12.64
C THR A 16 2.98 -12.40 13.98
N PHE A 17 1.76 -12.90 13.93
CA PHE A 17 1.02 -13.39 15.09
C PHE A 17 0.79 -14.88 14.94
N GLU A 18 1.27 -15.65 15.91
CA GLU A 18 0.82 -17.03 16.10
C GLU A 18 -0.42 -17.01 16.99
N VAL A 19 -1.57 -17.31 16.40
CA VAL A 19 -2.87 -17.33 17.07
C VAL A 19 -3.26 -18.77 17.37
N GLU A 20 -3.59 -19.03 18.64
CA GLU A 20 -4.05 -20.34 19.11
C GLU A 20 -5.55 -20.30 19.42
N PHE A 21 -6.30 -21.22 18.79
CA PHE A 21 -7.68 -21.52 19.13
C PHE A 21 -7.70 -22.72 20.05
N TYR A 22 -8.31 -22.60 21.23
CA TYR A 22 -8.39 -23.66 22.23
C TYR A 22 -9.75 -23.67 22.93
N LEU A 23 -10.11 -24.83 23.48
CA LEU A 23 -11.26 -25.00 24.37
C LEU A 23 -10.85 -24.69 25.80
N ILE A 24 -11.80 -24.11 26.54
CA ILE A 24 -11.68 -23.89 27.99
C ILE A 24 -12.63 -24.87 28.68
N ASP A 25 -12.13 -25.52 29.72
CA ASP A 25 -12.95 -26.28 30.65
C ASP A 25 -13.74 -25.31 31.54
N ASN A 26 -15.07 -25.42 31.52
CA ASN A 26 -15.95 -24.47 32.19
C ASN A 26 -15.91 -24.56 33.73
N GLU A 27 -15.43 -25.65 34.30
CA GLU A 27 -15.36 -25.85 35.76
C GLU A 27 -14.04 -25.32 36.34
N THR A 28 -12.95 -25.49 35.59
CA THR A 28 -11.60 -25.16 36.03
C THR A 28 -11.04 -23.88 35.42
N GLY A 29 -11.66 -23.38 34.35
CA GLY A 29 -11.18 -22.22 33.57
C GLY A 29 -9.88 -22.48 32.82
N LYS A 30 -9.39 -23.74 32.79
CA LYS A 30 -8.12 -24.10 32.17
C LYS A 30 -8.30 -24.51 30.71
N LYS A 31 -7.25 -24.33 29.92
CA LYS A 31 -7.20 -24.83 28.53
C LYS A 31 -7.33 -26.36 28.54
N SER A 32 -8.31 -26.89 27.84
CA SER A 32 -8.60 -28.33 27.79
C SER A 32 -8.11 -29.00 26.50
N ALA A 33 -8.12 -28.28 25.37
CA ALA A 33 -7.59 -28.77 24.10
C ALA A 33 -7.27 -27.61 23.15
N ILE A 34 -6.23 -27.75 22.34
CA ILE A 34 -5.94 -26.84 21.22
C ILE A 34 -6.68 -27.35 19.98
N LEU A 35 -7.47 -26.48 19.36
CA LEU A 35 -8.25 -26.76 18.16
C LEU A 35 -7.48 -26.45 16.88
N ALA A 36 -6.74 -25.35 16.87
CA ALA A 36 -5.94 -24.93 15.73
C ALA A 36 -4.87 -23.91 16.15
N THR A 37 -3.78 -23.88 15.38
CA THR A 37 -2.79 -22.82 15.43
C THR A 37 -2.64 -22.25 14.03
N THR A 38 -2.77 -20.94 13.90
CA THR A 38 -2.52 -20.24 12.63
C THR A 38 -1.42 -19.20 12.83
N THR A 39 -0.67 -18.94 11.78
CA THR A 39 0.30 -17.84 11.74
C THR A 39 -0.26 -16.80 10.78
N GLU A 40 -0.74 -15.71 11.34
CA GLU A 40 -1.20 -14.58 10.56
C GLU A 40 -0.06 -13.58 10.41
N LYS A 41 0.19 -13.16 9.18
CA LYS A 41 1.17 -12.13 8.86
C LYS A 41 0.41 -10.92 8.35
N PHE A 42 0.57 -9.80 9.04
CA PHE A 42 0.04 -8.53 8.61
C PHE A 42 1.19 -7.56 8.43
N ARG A 43 1.25 -6.90 7.29
CA ARG A 43 2.00 -5.65 7.20
C ARG A 43 1.10 -4.60 7.85
N ALA A 44 1.44 -4.15 9.06
CA ALA A 44 0.58 -3.21 9.77
C ALA A 44 0.73 -1.81 9.17
N GLY A 45 -0.41 -1.15 8.95
CA GLY A 45 -0.47 0.14 8.25
C GLY A 45 -0.23 -0.04 6.76
N TYR A 46 -0.76 0.81 5.90
CA TYR A 46 0.06 1.96 5.49
C TYR A 46 1.52 1.73 5.86
N THR A 47 2.29 1.26 4.88
CA THR A 47 3.59 1.85 4.56
C THR A 47 4.16 2.60 5.74
N GLY A 48 5.10 2.01 6.49
CA GLY A 48 5.68 2.67 7.66
C GLY A 48 6.29 4.04 7.36
N ILE A 49 6.38 4.40 6.07
CA ILE A 49 6.61 5.72 5.52
C ILE A 49 5.32 6.55 5.57
N ALA A 50 5.33 7.56 6.43
CA ALA A 50 4.36 8.64 6.51
C ALA A 50 4.85 9.87 5.72
N MET A 51 4.01 10.90 5.65
CA MET A 51 4.35 12.17 5.01
C MET A 51 5.65 12.78 5.57
N ASP A 52 5.87 12.68 6.89
CA ASP A 52 7.06 13.23 7.55
C ASP A 52 8.36 12.48 7.20
N ASP A 53 8.27 11.29 6.61
CA ASP A 53 9.42 10.52 6.14
C ASP A 53 9.86 10.92 4.73
N LEU A 54 9.06 11.73 4.02
CA LEU A 54 9.37 12.22 2.68
C LEU A 54 10.31 13.43 2.76
N GLN A 55 11.37 13.41 1.96
CA GLN A 55 12.34 14.49 1.88
C GLN A 55 11.78 15.65 1.05
N THR A 56 11.76 16.84 1.63
CA THR A 56 11.42 18.09 0.94
C THR A 56 12.64 18.67 0.20
N GLY A 57 12.39 19.62 -0.70
CA GLY A 57 13.43 20.33 -1.46
C GLY A 57 14.10 19.49 -2.55
N LYS A 58 13.54 18.33 -2.90
CA LYS A 58 14.01 17.51 -4.02
C LYS A 58 13.74 18.19 -5.35
N SER A 59 14.69 18.07 -6.28
CA SER A 59 14.49 18.46 -7.67
C SER A 59 13.55 17.46 -8.34
N ILE A 60 12.73 17.92 -9.28
CA ILE A 60 11.93 17.04 -10.14
C ILE A 60 12.78 15.95 -10.83
N THR A 61 14.06 16.24 -11.08
CA THR A 61 14.98 15.30 -11.71
C THR A 61 15.45 14.19 -10.78
N ASP A 62 15.35 14.35 -9.46
CA ASP A 62 15.72 13.32 -8.47
C ASP A 62 14.78 12.10 -8.54
N TYR A 63 13.55 12.29 -9.01
CA TYR A 63 12.57 11.21 -9.19
C TYR A 63 12.82 10.35 -10.44
N ARG A 64 13.70 10.81 -11.34
CA ARG A 64 13.98 10.12 -12.61
C ARG A 64 14.61 8.75 -12.32
N GLY A 65 13.92 7.69 -12.72
CA GLY A 65 14.46 6.35 -12.50
C GLY A 65 13.57 5.24 -12.97
N ASN A 66 14.12 4.04 -12.90
CA ASN A 66 13.35 2.81 -12.95
C ASN A 66 13.23 2.29 -11.53
N TRP A 67 12.02 1.88 -11.17
CA TRP A 67 11.61 1.56 -9.83
C TRP A 67 10.97 0.18 -9.82
N VAL A 68 11.19 -0.58 -8.75
CA VAL A 68 10.51 -1.85 -8.51
C VAL A 68 9.39 -1.59 -7.51
N ALA A 69 8.16 -1.68 -8.00
CA ALA A 69 6.96 -1.48 -7.22
C ALA A 69 6.32 -2.85 -6.90
N PRO A 70 5.90 -3.10 -5.64
CA PRO A 70 5.10 -4.26 -5.31
C PRO A 70 3.66 -4.08 -5.78
N PHE A 71 3.01 -5.18 -6.13
CA PHE A 71 1.63 -5.23 -6.60
C PHE A 71 0.83 -6.26 -5.81
N LEU A 72 -0.45 -5.98 -5.62
CA LEU A 72 -1.43 -6.86 -4.99
C LEU A 72 -2.55 -7.15 -5.97
N ASN A 73 -2.99 -8.40 -6.04
CA ASN A 73 -4.26 -8.76 -6.65
C ASN A 73 -5.36 -8.71 -5.57
N PRO A 74 -6.28 -7.73 -5.61
CA PRO A 74 -7.30 -7.59 -4.56
C PRO A 74 -8.30 -8.76 -4.50
N LYS A 75 -8.35 -9.60 -5.55
CA LYS A 75 -9.29 -10.73 -5.62
C LYS A 75 -8.83 -11.93 -4.80
N ASP A 76 -7.55 -12.23 -4.80
CA ASP A 76 -6.99 -13.44 -4.19
C ASP A 76 -5.86 -13.19 -3.20
N GLY A 77 -5.41 -11.94 -3.05
CA GLY A 77 -4.35 -11.54 -2.14
C GLY A 77 -2.94 -11.90 -2.62
N SER A 78 -2.79 -12.44 -3.85
CA SER A 78 -1.48 -12.71 -4.41
C SER A 78 -0.68 -11.43 -4.64
N THR A 79 0.63 -11.52 -4.47
CA THR A 79 1.54 -10.39 -4.63
C THR A 79 2.54 -10.62 -5.74
N ALA A 80 2.95 -9.54 -6.38
CA ALA A 80 3.92 -9.52 -7.46
C ALA A 80 4.78 -8.26 -7.36
N GLN A 81 5.71 -8.10 -8.30
CA GLN A 81 6.47 -6.87 -8.49
C GLN A 81 6.44 -6.49 -9.96
N ALA A 82 6.43 -5.20 -10.27
CA ALA A 82 6.53 -4.71 -11.63
C ALA A 82 7.53 -3.55 -11.74
N LEU A 83 8.03 -3.32 -12.96
CA LEU A 83 8.83 -2.16 -13.28
C LEU A 83 7.95 -0.92 -13.41
N VAL A 84 8.25 0.11 -12.64
CA VAL A 84 7.66 1.44 -12.79
C VAL A 84 8.72 2.41 -13.26
N THR A 85 8.42 3.18 -14.30
CA THR A 85 9.35 4.16 -14.88
C THR A 85 8.86 5.56 -14.59
N VAL A 86 9.73 6.40 -14.03
CA VAL A 86 9.42 7.81 -13.73
C VAL A 86 10.35 8.72 -14.52
N ARG A 87 9.79 9.68 -15.26
CA ARG A 87 10.55 10.63 -16.09
C ARG A 87 9.96 12.04 -15.95
N PRO A 88 10.76 13.08 -15.71
CA PRO A 88 10.29 14.46 -15.82
C PRO A 88 9.74 14.74 -17.22
N VAL A 89 8.64 15.48 -17.28
CA VAL A 89 8.07 15.98 -18.53
C VAL A 89 8.76 17.29 -18.89
N GLU A 90 9.24 17.41 -20.13
CA GLU A 90 10.00 18.58 -20.56
C GLU A 90 9.10 19.82 -20.62
N GLY A 91 9.50 20.89 -19.95
CA GLY A 91 8.75 22.16 -19.93
C GLY A 91 7.57 22.19 -18.96
N GLU A 92 7.33 21.11 -18.22
CA GLU A 92 6.22 21.00 -17.27
C GLU A 92 6.71 20.71 -15.85
N ASN A 93 5.94 21.16 -14.86
CA ASN A 93 6.14 20.78 -13.46
C ASN A 93 5.45 19.45 -13.17
N ALA A 94 5.81 18.40 -13.90
CA ALA A 94 5.21 17.08 -13.78
C ALA A 94 6.21 15.97 -14.11
N VAL A 95 5.95 14.78 -13.56
CA VAL A 95 6.61 13.54 -13.97
C VAL A 95 5.60 12.61 -14.62
N ALA A 96 6.01 11.97 -15.72
CA ALA A 96 5.31 10.85 -16.32
C ALA A 96 5.72 9.56 -15.59
N ILE A 97 4.72 8.77 -15.20
CA ILE A 97 4.85 7.48 -14.54
C ILE A 97 4.26 6.41 -15.46
N LYS A 98 5.02 5.35 -15.76
CA LYS A 98 4.57 4.19 -16.54
C LYS A 98 4.74 2.89 -15.76
N GLY A 99 3.85 1.93 -15.95
CA GLY A 99 3.90 0.58 -15.35
C GLY A 99 2.93 0.36 -14.18
N LEU A 100 2.03 1.29 -13.88
CA LEU A 100 1.05 1.17 -12.79
C LEU A 100 -0.10 0.19 -13.08
N SER A 101 -0.29 -0.21 -14.33
CA SER A 101 -1.20 -1.29 -14.71
C SER A 101 -0.58 -2.68 -14.56
N ALA A 102 0.75 -2.74 -14.43
CA ALA A 102 1.58 -3.94 -14.52
C ALA A 102 1.42 -4.77 -15.81
N LEU A 103 0.89 -4.16 -16.86
CA LEU A 103 0.83 -4.72 -18.21
C LEU A 103 2.05 -4.31 -19.01
N GLU A 104 2.41 -5.14 -19.98
CA GLU A 104 3.50 -4.81 -20.90
C GLU A 104 3.18 -3.54 -21.70
N PRO A 105 4.15 -2.64 -21.95
CA PRO A 105 3.88 -1.39 -22.67
C PRO A 105 3.36 -1.59 -24.11
N ALA A 106 3.61 -2.78 -24.68
CA ALA A 106 3.07 -3.16 -25.98
C ALA A 106 1.58 -3.52 -25.94
N GLU A 107 1.03 -3.84 -24.77
CA GLU A 107 -0.39 -4.17 -24.59
C GLU A 107 -1.22 -2.92 -24.29
N TYR A 108 -0.68 -1.98 -23.51
CA TYR A 108 -1.38 -0.76 -23.11
C TYR A 108 -0.41 0.33 -22.69
N ASP A 109 -0.64 1.57 -23.14
CA ASP A 109 0.11 2.73 -22.66
C ASP A 109 -0.57 3.29 -21.41
N ASP A 110 -0.06 2.85 -20.27
CA ASP A 110 -0.58 3.15 -18.94
C ASP A 110 0.04 4.41 -18.32
N THR A 111 0.59 5.30 -19.16
CA THR A 111 1.19 6.56 -18.71
C THR A 111 0.21 7.39 -17.92
N VAL A 112 0.64 7.81 -16.73
CA VAL A 112 -0.05 8.78 -15.89
C VAL A 112 0.91 9.86 -15.46
N PHE A 113 0.40 10.99 -14.99
CA PHE A 113 1.20 12.12 -14.56
C PHE A 113 1.03 12.37 -13.07
N ALA A 114 2.14 12.72 -12.41
CA ALA A 114 2.11 13.30 -11.08
C ALA A 114 2.67 14.73 -11.15
N ASP A 115 1.91 15.68 -10.63
CA ASP A 115 2.32 17.07 -10.56
C ASP A 115 3.48 17.22 -9.58
N TYR A 116 4.44 18.08 -9.91
CA TYR A 116 5.55 18.42 -9.05
C TYR A 116 5.33 19.81 -8.46
N ASP A 117 5.36 19.90 -7.14
CA ASP A 117 5.36 21.19 -6.45
C ASP A 117 6.80 21.69 -6.25
N PRO A 118 7.24 22.75 -6.94
CA PRO A 118 8.58 23.29 -6.79
C PRO A 118 8.85 23.93 -5.41
N GLN A 119 7.82 24.23 -4.62
CA GLN A 119 8.00 24.80 -3.29
C GLN A 119 8.39 23.73 -2.27
N SER A 120 7.63 22.64 -2.20
CA SER A 120 7.91 21.52 -1.31
C SER A 120 8.94 20.53 -1.88
N GLY A 121 9.06 20.46 -3.21
CA GLY A 121 9.84 19.43 -3.91
C GLY A 121 9.14 18.06 -3.97
N LEU A 122 7.85 17.98 -3.62
CA LEU A 122 7.07 16.75 -3.58
C LEU A 122 6.23 16.55 -4.86
N LEU A 123 5.70 15.33 -5.03
CA LEU A 123 4.81 14.96 -6.11
C LEU A 123 3.36 14.85 -5.62
N MET A 124 2.40 15.05 -6.52
CA MET A 124 0.98 14.82 -6.30
C MET A 124 0.42 13.92 -7.39
N LEU A 125 -0.06 12.74 -7.01
CA LEU A 125 -0.71 11.79 -7.92
C LEU A 125 -2.20 11.76 -7.61
N GLY A 126 -2.99 12.44 -8.42
CA GLY A 126 -4.45 12.46 -8.34
C GLY A 126 -5.11 11.54 -9.35
N ALA A 127 -6.44 11.43 -9.27
CA ALA A 127 -7.20 10.75 -10.30
C ALA A 127 -7.13 11.56 -11.61
N GLN A 128 -7.12 10.85 -12.73
CA GLN A 128 -6.98 11.48 -14.05
C GLN A 128 -7.53 10.59 -15.15
N ASP A 129 -7.96 11.21 -16.25
CA ASP A 129 -8.23 10.48 -17.48
C ASP A 129 -6.94 9.86 -18.01
N VAL A 130 -7.06 8.63 -18.51
CA VAL A 130 -5.94 7.88 -19.08
C VAL A 130 -6.35 7.28 -20.42
N THR A 131 -5.38 6.74 -21.15
CA THR A 131 -5.62 6.11 -22.45
C THR A 131 -6.78 5.11 -22.36
N GLY A 132 -7.77 5.21 -23.26
CA GLY A 132 -8.86 4.24 -23.33
C GLY A 132 -8.36 2.81 -23.64
N ALA A 133 -9.11 1.79 -23.22
CA ALA A 133 -8.75 0.40 -23.46
C ALA A 133 -9.98 -0.45 -23.78
N GLN A 134 -9.85 -1.36 -24.76
CA GLN A 134 -10.90 -2.33 -25.12
C GLN A 134 -12.28 -1.70 -25.43
N GLY A 135 -12.30 -0.46 -25.95
CA GLY A 135 -13.54 0.27 -26.27
C GLY A 135 -14.17 1.01 -25.08
N TYR A 136 -13.46 1.10 -23.95
CA TYR A 136 -13.86 1.88 -22.79
C TYR A 136 -12.99 3.12 -22.64
N ASP A 137 -13.61 4.20 -22.18
CA ASP A 137 -12.88 5.30 -21.56
C ASP A 137 -12.34 4.83 -20.20
N MET A 138 -11.23 5.40 -19.77
CA MET A 138 -10.51 4.95 -18.59
C MET A 138 -10.10 6.12 -17.71
N ILE A 139 -10.20 5.92 -16.40
CA ILE A 139 -9.70 6.83 -15.38
C ILE A 139 -8.74 6.06 -14.49
N LEU A 140 -7.58 6.64 -14.17
CA LEU A 140 -6.82 6.23 -12.99
C LEU A 140 -7.55 6.78 -11.77
N SER A 141 -8.16 5.92 -10.95
CA SER A 141 -8.83 6.33 -9.72
C SER A 141 -7.95 6.11 -8.50
N MET A 142 -8.18 6.89 -7.46
CA MET A 142 -7.63 6.61 -6.14
C MET A 142 -8.35 5.41 -5.51
N TYR A 143 -7.59 4.56 -4.82
CA TYR A 143 -8.07 3.25 -4.37
C TYR A 143 -7.62 2.94 -2.93
N ASP A 144 -8.55 2.42 -2.13
CA ASP A 144 -8.24 1.75 -0.86
C ASP A 144 -8.28 0.24 -1.06
N VAL A 145 -7.12 -0.43 -1.02
CA VAL A 145 -7.07 -1.88 -1.14
C VAL A 145 -7.82 -2.60 -0.02
N ASN A 146 -8.03 -1.97 1.14
CA ASN A 146 -8.78 -2.53 2.26
C ASN A 146 -10.29 -2.40 2.07
N ASN A 147 -10.72 -1.58 1.11
CA ASN A 147 -12.11 -1.44 0.71
C ASN A 147 -12.24 -1.69 -0.80
N PRO A 148 -12.37 -2.96 -1.25
CA PRO A 148 -12.21 -3.30 -2.65
C PRO A 148 -13.23 -2.69 -3.64
N GLY A 149 -14.34 -2.14 -3.13
CA GLY A 149 -15.33 -1.40 -3.91
C GLY A 149 -15.11 0.12 -3.93
N SER A 150 -14.11 0.63 -3.23
CA SER A 150 -13.79 2.06 -3.19
C SER A 150 -13.24 2.54 -4.53
N PHE A 151 -13.64 3.73 -4.94
CA PHE A 151 -12.94 4.52 -5.93
C PHE A 151 -13.15 5.98 -5.57
N GLU A 152 -12.10 6.78 -5.65
CA GLU A 152 -12.16 8.22 -5.38
C GLU A 152 -11.55 8.98 -6.54
N LEU A 153 -12.22 10.07 -6.92
CA LEU A 153 -11.82 10.91 -8.05
C LEU A 153 -11.26 12.26 -7.62
N GLU A 154 -11.56 12.70 -6.39
CA GLU A 154 -11.11 13.99 -5.85
C GLU A 154 -9.96 13.85 -4.84
N SER A 155 -9.64 12.62 -4.43
CA SER A 155 -8.52 12.33 -3.55
C SER A 155 -7.20 12.28 -4.32
N TYR A 156 -6.09 12.37 -3.60
CA TYR A 156 -4.75 12.21 -4.19
C TYR A 156 -3.74 11.59 -3.22
N LEU A 157 -2.62 11.14 -3.77
CA LEU A 157 -1.47 10.70 -3.01
C LEU A 157 -0.35 11.73 -3.09
N ILE A 158 0.41 11.90 -2.01
CA ILE A 158 1.61 12.73 -1.99
C ILE A 158 2.83 11.83 -2.17
N GLY A 159 3.60 12.08 -3.22
CA GLY A 159 4.80 11.34 -3.58
C GLY A 159 6.08 12.04 -3.11
N GLY A 160 7.09 11.27 -2.71
CA GLY A 160 8.39 11.80 -2.32
C GLY A 160 9.45 10.71 -2.17
N LEU A 161 10.72 11.13 -2.10
CA LEU A 161 11.82 10.22 -1.77
C LEU A 161 12.03 10.18 -0.27
N THR A 162 12.20 8.99 0.29
CA THR A 162 12.69 8.85 1.68
C THR A 162 14.20 9.03 1.77
N VAL A 163 14.72 9.15 2.99
CA VAL A 163 16.18 9.19 3.24
C VAL A 163 16.93 7.96 2.71
N ASP A 164 16.26 6.81 2.67
CA ASP A 164 16.80 5.55 2.15
C ASP A 164 16.68 5.43 0.61
N GLY A 165 16.18 6.47 -0.06
CA GLY A 165 16.02 6.50 -1.52
C GLY A 165 14.85 5.66 -2.03
N ILE A 166 13.84 5.39 -1.19
CA ILE A 166 12.58 4.78 -1.62
C ILE A 166 11.67 5.88 -2.18
N LEU A 167 11.12 5.70 -3.37
CA LEU A 167 10.05 6.56 -3.87
C LEU A 167 8.73 6.05 -3.32
N ALA A 168 8.09 6.83 -2.45
CA ALA A 168 6.83 6.45 -1.82
C ALA A 168 5.72 7.43 -2.18
N PHE A 169 4.48 6.93 -2.23
CA PHE A 169 3.27 7.74 -2.33
C PHE A 169 2.38 7.44 -1.11
N VAL A 170 2.07 8.47 -0.33
CA VAL A 170 1.33 8.37 0.93
C VAL A 170 -0.01 9.08 0.83
N ASN A 171 -0.97 8.68 1.69
CA ASN A 171 -2.28 9.32 1.74
C ASN A 171 -2.13 10.81 2.07
N ALA A 172 -2.79 11.67 1.29
CA ALA A 172 -2.82 13.10 1.59
C ALA A 172 -3.61 13.35 2.90
N PRO A 173 -3.16 14.28 3.77
CA PRO A 173 -3.84 14.57 5.03
C PRO A 173 -5.29 15.07 4.89
N ASN A 174 -5.64 15.61 3.72
CA ASN A 174 -6.95 16.18 3.43
C ASN A 174 -7.91 15.20 2.73
N ASN A 175 -7.47 13.97 2.41
CA ASN A 175 -8.39 12.97 1.88
C ASN A 175 -9.41 12.58 2.97
N GLU A 176 -10.69 12.56 2.60
CA GLU A 176 -11.77 12.19 3.52
C GLU A 176 -11.75 10.71 3.89
N ILE A 177 -11.22 9.87 2.98
CA ILE A 177 -11.04 8.44 3.19
C ILE A 177 -9.57 8.03 2.98
N PRO A 178 -9.13 6.90 3.53
CA PRO A 178 -7.77 6.42 3.31
C PRO A 178 -7.56 6.00 1.84
N ILE A 179 -6.58 6.58 1.15
CA ILE A 179 -6.08 6.13 -0.17
C ILE A 179 -4.68 5.52 -0.02
N ASN A 180 -4.48 4.31 -0.52
CA ASN A 180 -3.20 3.59 -0.39
C ASN A 180 -2.74 2.92 -1.69
N SER A 181 -3.45 3.16 -2.79
CA SER A 181 -3.15 2.62 -4.10
C SER A 181 -3.90 3.42 -5.17
N VAL A 182 -3.70 3.03 -6.42
CA VAL A 182 -4.42 3.53 -7.60
C VAL A 182 -4.92 2.37 -8.43
N ARG A 183 -5.98 2.57 -9.20
CA ARG A 183 -6.57 1.51 -10.01
C ARG A 183 -7.21 2.05 -11.28
N TYR A 184 -7.22 1.26 -12.35
CA TYR A 184 -7.80 1.67 -13.62
C TYR A 184 -9.29 1.32 -13.65
N LEU A 185 -10.12 2.37 -13.64
CA LEU A 185 -11.57 2.32 -13.68
C LEU A 185 -12.04 2.49 -15.12
N ALA A 186 -12.81 1.53 -15.64
CA ALA A 186 -13.41 1.60 -16.96
C ALA A 186 -14.77 2.28 -16.91
N LEU A 187 -15.05 3.09 -17.93
CA LEU A 187 -16.31 3.80 -18.11
C LEU A 187 -17.00 3.39 -19.42
N SER A 188 -18.32 3.42 -19.39
CA SER A 188 -19.18 3.36 -20.57
C SER A 188 -20.16 4.52 -20.48
N ASP A 189 -20.20 5.37 -21.50
CA ASP A 189 -21.06 6.57 -21.53
C ASP A 189 -20.88 7.46 -20.28
N GLY A 190 -19.64 7.59 -19.80
CA GLY A 190 -19.30 8.36 -18.61
C GLY A 190 -19.66 7.70 -17.26
N ALA A 191 -20.25 6.50 -17.28
CA ALA A 191 -20.59 5.76 -16.06
C ALA A 191 -19.53 4.68 -15.75
N PRO A 192 -19.08 4.54 -14.49
CA PRO A 192 -18.20 3.44 -14.09
C PRO A 192 -18.86 2.07 -14.28
N ILE A 193 -18.18 1.16 -14.97
CA ILE A 193 -18.68 -0.20 -15.25
C ILE A 193 -17.85 -1.32 -14.60
N GLY A 194 -16.62 -1.03 -14.18
CA GLY A 194 -15.73 -2.06 -13.65
C GLY A 194 -14.28 -1.63 -13.51
N TRP A 195 -13.52 -2.44 -12.81
CA TRP A 195 -12.07 -2.37 -12.74
C TRP A 195 -11.45 -3.13 -13.90
N TRP A 196 -10.49 -2.50 -14.56
CA TRP A 196 -9.88 -3.06 -15.75
C TRP A 196 -8.64 -3.91 -15.45
N ASN A 197 -7.82 -3.48 -14.49
CA ASN A 197 -6.62 -4.22 -14.07
C ASN A 197 -6.89 -5.14 -12.87
N SER A 198 -6.24 -6.31 -12.88
CA SER A 198 -6.33 -7.31 -11.82
C SER A 198 -5.42 -7.00 -10.63
N TYR A 199 -4.24 -6.43 -10.91
CA TYR A 199 -3.26 -6.08 -9.90
C TYR A 199 -3.15 -4.57 -9.77
N VAL A 200 -3.00 -4.11 -8.54
CA VAL A 200 -2.80 -2.70 -8.19
C VAL A 200 -1.47 -2.52 -7.49
N PRO A 201 -0.77 -1.39 -7.67
CA PRO A 201 0.47 -1.12 -6.96
C PRO A 201 0.19 -1.04 -5.44
N TYR A 202 0.76 -1.97 -4.68
CA TYR A 202 0.58 -2.06 -3.24
C TYR A 202 1.70 -2.89 -2.61
N ALA A 203 2.42 -2.38 -1.61
CA ALA A 203 2.43 -1.00 -1.12
C ALA A 203 2.94 0.04 -2.15
N MET A 204 2.53 1.30 -2.02
CA MET A 204 3.03 2.40 -2.85
C MET A 204 4.44 2.86 -2.43
N GLU A 205 5.35 1.91 -2.24
CA GLU A 205 6.76 2.09 -1.85
C GLU A 205 7.62 1.43 -2.92
N TRP A 206 8.39 2.21 -3.66
CA TRP A 206 9.11 1.73 -4.82
C TRP A 206 10.61 1.84 -4.59
N SER A 207 11.29 0.71 -4.73
CA SER A 207 12.74 0.65 -4.55
C SER A 207 13.45 0.92 -5.88
N ALA A 208 14.63 1.55 -5.84
CA ALA A 208 15.41 1.79 -7.05
C ALA A 208 15.77 0.46 -7.74
N TYR A 209 15.53 0.37 -9.04
CA TYR A 209 15.93 -0.79 -9.83
C TYR A 209 17.45 -0.87 -9.97
N THR A 210 18.01 -2.02 -9.64
CA THR A 210 19.45 -2.33 -9.81
C THR A 210 19.60 -3.52 -10.75
N SER A 211 20.37 -3.34 -11.84
CA SER A 211 20.60 -4.38 -12.84
C SER A 211 21.21 -5.63 -12.20
N GLY A 212 20.58 -6.80 -12.39
CA GLY A 212 21.04 -8.10 -11.87
C GLY A 212 20.11 -8.73 -10.84
N LYS A 213 19.10 -8.02 -10.32
CA LYS A 213 17.97 -8.64 -9.64
C LYS A 213 16.98 -9.17 -10.68
N SER A 214 16.86 -10.50 -10.76
CA SER A 214 15.83 -11.18 -11.54
C SER A 214 14.47 -10.78 -10.99
N THR A 215 13.77 -9.89 -11.66
CA THR A 215 12.36 -9.62 -11.37
C THR A 215 11.56 -9.96 -12.62
N ALA A 216 10.52 -10.76 -12.44
CA ALA A 216 9.47 -10.90 -13.44
C ALA A 216 8.83 -9.50 -13.57
N LEU A 217 9.13 -8.77 -14.64
CA LEU A 217 8.99 -7.30 -14.61
C LEU A 217 7.60 -6.78 -15.00
N MET A 218 6.78 -7.61 -15.64
CA MET A 218 5.39 -7.30 -15.99
C MET A 218 4.57 -8.58 -15.89
N MET A 219 3.31 -8.45 -15.48
CA MET A 219 2.42 -9.60 -15.35
C MET A 219 1.75 -9.86 -16.69
N SER A 220 1.94 -11.07 -17.24
CA SER A 220 1.24 -11.52 -18.47
C SER A 220 -0.23 -11.85 -18.20
N SER A 221 -0.92 -11.06 -17.38
CA SER A 221 -2.36 -11.22 -17.16
C SER A 221 -3.09 -10.40 -18.21
N LYS A 222 -3.89 -11.07 -19.05
CA LYS A 222 -4.82 -10.34 -19.92
C LYS A 222 -5.75 -9.51 -19.05
N PRO A 223 -5.81 -8.18 -19.22
CA PRO A 223 -6.73 -7.34 -18.46
C PRO A 223 -8.17 -7.77 -18.77
N ALA A 224 -9.01 -7.79 -17.75
CA ALA A 224 -10.39 -8.20 -17.84
C ALA A 224 -11.23 -7.34 -16.90
N LEU A 225 -12.36 -6.87 -17.42
CA LEU A 225 -13.29 -6.07 -16.64
C LEU A 225 -13.83 -6.89 -15.47
N SER A 226 -13.65 -6.37 -14.26
CA SER A 226 -14.18 -6.95 -13.03
C SER A 226 -15.16 -5.97 -12.36
N PRO A 227 -16.26 -6.45 -11.76
CA PRO A 227 -17.28 -5.58 -11.18
C PRO A 227 -16.74 -4.67 -10.07
N ILE A 228 -17.32 -3.47 -9.94
CA ILE A 228 -17.12 -2.57 -8.79
C ILE A 228 -17.88 -3.17 -7.60
N GLY A 229 -17.25 -4.12 -6.88
CA GLY A 229 -17.89 -4.97 -5.86
C GLY A 229 -18.83 -6.02 -6.49
N LYS A 230 -18.94 -7.28 -6.05
CA LYS A 230 -18.63 -7.97 -4.80
C LYS A 230 -17.44 -8.93 -5.00
N ALA A 231 -16.30 -8.65 -4.41
CA ALA A 231 -15.50 -9.76 -3.91
C ALA A 231 -16.27 -10.28 -2.70
N THR A 232 -16.76 -11.51 -2.74
CA THR A 232 -17.08 -12.21 -1.49
C THR A 232 -15.81 -12.09 -0.66
N PRO A 233 -15.84 -11.51 0.55
CA PRO A 233 -14.71 -11.73 1.43
C PRO A 233 -14.57 -13.24 1.47
N LYS A 234 -13.47 -13.78 0.93
CA LYS A 234 -12.98 -15.01 1.52
C LYS A 234 -12.82 -14.58 2.96
N VAL A 235 -13.65 -15.15 3.82
CA VAL A 235 -13.44 -15.03 5.26
C VAL A 235 -12.12 -15.76 5.49
N ALA A 236 -10.99 -15.10 5.20
CA ALA A 236 -9.95 -15.03 6.18
C ALA A 236 -10.71 -14.54 7.42
N LYS A 237 -10.69 -15.35 8.48
CA LYS A 237 -11.31 -14.97 9.75
C LYS A 237 -10.54 -13.76 10.26
N ASP A 238 -10.84 -12.59 9.71
CA ASP A 238 -10.28 -11.33 10.12
C ASP A 238 -10.84 -11.05 11.50
N LEU A 239 -9.97 -11.22 12.50
CA LEU A 239 -10.15 -10.63 13.81
C LEU A 239 -10.08 -9.12 13.62
N ARG A 240 -11.24 -8.50 13.39
CA ARG A 240 -11.38 -7.05 13.44
C ARG A 240 -11.12 -6.61 14.88
N MET A 241 -9.94 -6.10 15.16
CA MET A 241 -9.71 -5.26 16.33
C MET A 241 -10.16 -3.85 15.97
N THR A 242 -11.36 -3.47 16.42
CA THR A 242 -11.77 -2.06 16.43
C THR A 242 -10.93 -1.37 17.50
N PRO A 243 -10.10 -0.36 17.17
CA PRO A 243 -9.44 0.43 18.20
C PRO A 243 -10.55 1.16 18.97
N ILE A 244 -10.70 0.84 20.25
CA ILE A 244 -11.48 1.68 21.16
C ILE A 244 -10.56 2.88 21.44
N PRO A 245 -10.95 4.13 21.12
CA PRO A 245 -10.18 5.30 21.50
C PRO A 245 -10.06 5.30 23.02
N VAL A 246 -8.84 5.13 23.53
CA VAL A 246 -8.58 5.38 24.94
C VAL A 246 -8.53 6.89 25.08
N GLU A 247 -9.53 7.48 25.76
CA GLU A 247 -9.43 8.87 26.22
C GLU A 247 -8.11 9.01 26.97
N ALA A 248 -7.27 9.93 26.52
CA ALA A 248 -5.98 10.20 27.14
C ALA A 248 -6.18 10.79 28.54
N VAL A 249 -6.42 9.93 29.52
CA VAL A 249 -6.24 10.27 30.93
C VAL A 249 -4.74 10.43 31.12
N LYS A 250 -4.30 11.67 31.36
CA LYS A 250 -2.92 12.09 31.66
C LYS A 250 -2.07 10.95 32.24
N VAL A 251 -1.27 10.31 31.39
CA VAL A 251 -0.25 9.36 31.85
C VAL A 251 0.97 10.19 32.23
N GLU A 252 1.23 10.30 33.54
CA GLU A 252 2.52 10.78 34.04
C GLU A 252 3.63 9.85 33.53
N ARG A 253 4.56 10.42 32.76
CA ARG A 253 5.80 9.73 32.38
C ARG A 253 6.66 9.51 33.63
N LYS A 254 6.61 8.31 34.22
CA LYS A 254 7.68 7.85 35.11
C LYS A 254 8.86 7.38 34.24
N LEU A 255 9.84 8.27 34.07
CA LEU A 255 11.16 7.93 33.56
C LEU A 255 11.81 6.92 34.51
N PHE A 256 11.94 5.68 34.06
CA PHE A 256 12.76 4.67 34.73
C PHE A 256 14.22 5.10 34.67
N HIS A 257 14.82 5.34 35.83
CA HIS A 257 16.26 5.50 35.97
C HIS A 257 16.87 4.10 36.15
N PRO A 258 17.82 3.66 35.30
CA PRO A 258 18.50 2.39 35.50
C PRO A 258 19.42 2.46 36.72
N THR A 259 19.19 1.60 37.71
CA THR A 259 20.11 1.38 38.83
C THR A 259 21.31 0.58 38.32
N VAL A 260 22.48 1.21 38.27
CA VAL A 260 23.76 0.52 38.10
C VAL A 260 24.08 -0.20 39.41
N VAL A 261 24.03 -1.53 39.42
CA VAL A 261 24.55 -2.34 40.52
C VAL A 261 26.04 -2.57 40.25
N SER A 262 26.90 -1.77 40.87
CA SER A 262 28.33 -2.07 40.95
C SER A 262 28.57 -2.99 42.15
N ASN A 263 28.81 -4.26 41.91
CA ASN A 263 29.40 -5.15 42.91
C ASN A 263 30.90 -4.85 43.01
N PHE A 264 31.33 -4.33 44.15
CA PHE A 264 32.71 -4.51 44.62
C PHE A 264 32.66 -4.90 46.10
N TYR A 265 33.33 -6.02 46.40
CA TYR A 265 33.75 -6.42 47.74
C TYR A 265 34.79 -5.43 48.28
#